data_AF-A0A2T3LH08-F1
#
_entry.id   AF-A0A2T3LH08-F1
#
_cell.length_a   1.000
_cell.length_b   1.000
_cell.length_c   1.000
_cell.angle_alpha   90.00
_cell.angle_beta   90.00
_cell.angle_gamma   90.00
#
_symmetry.space_group_name_H-M   'P 1'
#
loop_
_entity.id
_entity.type
_entity.pdbx_description
1 polymer ?
#
loop_
_entity_poly.entity_id
_entity_poly.type
_entity_poly.pdbx_seq_one_letter_code
_entity_poly.pdbx_strand_id
1 'polypeptide(L)'
;MYRISELAQKVGLSRSTLLYYEKLKLITGTRLSNGYRGYTDKDVQRVKLLQQLQAGGLSLKECQSCLDAQIDRDLLLQRLNILDEEIAQKQKARDLLSAMLGINSMKEWHQSMESAAPSAHLEWLMKQGFSEKQALRLKWLSKDMNEHEQYMADFEAIFDDLERLGPSCDEDSLKALETLPIKSGEVLDIGCGKGVVTTLLAKHGDFHITALDNDEYNLSCLNEAAIENGLKHRITSVCASMTTMPFEEQRFDVLWAEGSAYIMGVEQALKQWKPFIKAHGYLVISDLVWLADNPSQEAVDFWQQNYPDMTTSEQRVKQMQQAGFEVISHFTQSDQSWTNYLAPLQNKIAQLDNQHFTSNAIKDIKNEIHIHEHYLGQYSYQLFVLKKKG
;
A
#
# COMPACT_ATOMS: atom_id res chain seq x y z
N MET A 1 -28.91 11.59 60.85
CA MET A 1 -27.53 12.09 60.68
C MET A 1 -26.57 10.92 60.78
N TYR A 2 -25.54 10.91 59.93
CA TYR A 2 -24.57 9.84 59.76
C TYR A 2 -23.22 10.27 60.30
N ARG A 3 -22.47 9.33 60.90
CA ARG A 3 -21.03 9.50 61.12
C ARG A 3 -20.28 9.33 59.80
N ILE A 4 -19.05 9.83 59.72
CA ILE A 4 -18.21 9.72 58.51
C ILE A 4 -18.03 8.27 58.02
N SER A 5 -18.00 7.29 58.94
CA SER A 5 -17.93 5.86 58.62
C SER A 5 -19.21 5.31 57.99
N GLU A 6 -20.37 5.79 58.45
CA GLU A 6 -21.67 5.40 57.91
C GLU A 6 -21.91 6.07 56.55
N LEU A 7 -21.45 7.31 56.39
CA LEU A 7 -21.45 8.01 55.10
C LEU A 7 -20.55 7.28 54.09
N ALA A 8 -19.33 6.91 54.48
CA ALA A 8 -18.39 6.13 53.67
C ALA A 8 -19.02 4.84 53.15
N GLN A 9 -19.68 4.08 54.03
CA GLN A 9 -20.36 2.84 53.66
C GLN A 9 -21.53 3.08 52.68
N LYS A 10 -22.31 4.15 52.88
CA LYS A 10 -23.46 4.46 52.01
C LYS A 10 -23.10 4.92 50.60
N VAL A 11 -21.93 5.50 50.41
CA VAL A 11 -21.47 6.04 49.11
C VAL A 11 -20.35 5.21 48.48
N GLY A 12 -19.89 4.16 49.17
CA GLY A 12 -18.85 3.25 48.66
C GLY A 12 -17.47 3.89 48.55
N LEU A 13 -17.17 4.93 49.35
CA LEU A 13 -15.87 5.61 49.34
C LEU A 13 -15.09 5.36 50.63
N SER A 14 -13.77 5.50 50.57
CA SER A 14 -12.94 5.44 51.76
C SER A 14 -13.18 6.66 52.67
N ARG A 15 -12.97 6.47 53.98
CA ARG A 15 -13.05 7.58 54.95
C ARG A 15 -12.07 8.70 54.61
N SER A 16 -10.88 8.38 54.11
CA SER A 16 -9.87 9.37 53.71
C SER A 16 -10.34 10.20 52.50
N THR A 17 -11.01 9.58 51.52
CA THR A 17 -11.61 10.31 50.38
C THR A 17 -12.66 11.31 50.86
N LEU A 18 -13.55 10.92 51.78
CA LEU A 18 -14.58 11.83 52.31
C LEU A 18 -14.00 12.96 53.17
N LEU A 19 -12.97 12.69 53.96
CA LEU A 19 -12.24 13.74 54.70
C LEU A 19 -11.54 14.72 53.75
N TYR A 20 -11.04 14.23 52.62
CA TYR A 20 -10.50 15.08 51.58
C TYR A 20 -11.58 15.95 50.93
N TYR A 21 -12.76 15.40 50.65
CA TYR A 21 -13.90 16.16 50.13
C TYR A 21 -14.37 17.23 51.12
N GLU A 22 -14.36 16.92 52.42
CA GLU A 22 -14.64 17.89 53.47
C GLU A 22 -13.57 18.98 53.57
N LYS A 23 -12.28 18.66 53.40
CA LYS A 23 -11.19 19.65 53.32
C LYS A 23 -11.39 20.62 52.15
N LEU A 24 -11.88 20.11 51.01
CA LEU A 24 -12.24 20.91 49.84
C LEU A 24 -13.60 21.62 49.96
N LYS A 25 -14.28 21.48 51.10
CA LYS A 25 -15.63 22.02 51.38
C LYS A 25 -16.72 21.53 50.43
N LEU A 26 -16.51 20.39 49.79
CA LEU A 26 -17.50 19.73 48.92
C LEU A 26 -18.66 19.14 49.72
N ILE A 27 -18.38 18.72 50.96
CA ILE A 27 -19.34 18.35 52.01
C ILE A 27 -18.92 19.03 53.31
N THR A 28 -19.85 19.31 54.22
CA THR A 28 -19.53 19.93 55.51
C THR A 28 -20.27 19.23 56.63
N GLY A 29 -19.55 18.55 57.53
CA GLY A 29 -20.16 17.93 58.69
C GLY A 29 -20.50 18.94 59.79
N THR A 30 -21.72 18.86 60.33
CA THR A 30 -22.15 19.69 61.47
C THR A 30 -21.69 19.06 62.77
N ARG A 31 -21.10 19.84 63.68
CA ARG A 31 -20.73 19.32 65.01
C ARG A 31 -21.98 19.04 65.84
N LEU A 32 -22.06 17.81 66.34
CA LEU A 32 -23.09 17.35 67.26
C LEU A 32 -22.71 17.65 68.71
N SER A 33 -23.68 17.62 69.62
CA SER A 33 -23.50 17.82 71.07
C SER A 33 -22.50 16.84 71.70
N ASN A 34 -22.23 15.70 71.06
CA ASN A 34 -21.27 14.69 71.48
C ASN A 34 -19.85 14.89 70.90
N GLY A 35 -19.57 16.02 70.25
CA GLY A 35 -18.26 16.37 69.69
C GLY A 35 -17.93 15.74 68.33
N TYR A 36 -18.74 14.79 67.84
CA TYR A 36 -18.57 14.18 66.52
C TYR A 36 -19.19 15.03 65.40
N ARG A 37 -18.70 14.86 64.17
CA ARG A 37 -19.32 15.43 62.97
C ARG A 37 -20.46 14.54 62.49
N GLY A 38 -21.63 15.12 62.26
CA GLY A 38 -22.79 14.48 61.66
C GLY A 38 -23.02 14.99 60.23
N TYR A 39 -23.33 14.07 59.32
CA TYR A 39 -23.69 14.34 57.93
C TYR A 39 -25.15 13.98 57.70
N THR A 40 -25.80 14.61 56.74
CA THR A 40 -27.24 14.46 56.44
C THR A 40 -27.45 13.60 55.19
N ASP A 41 -28.70 13.22 54.91
CA ASP A 41 -29.04 12.58 53.62
C ASP A 41 -28.73 13.48 52.42
N LYS A 42 -28.77 14.81 52.60
CA LYS A 42 -28.36 15.77 51.58
C LYS A 42 -26.87 15.64 51.24
N ASP A 43 -26.03 15.38 52.24
CA ASP A 43 -24.60 15.13 52.02
C ASP A 43 -24.36 13.81 51.27
N VAL A 44 -25.15 12.77 51.56
CA VAL A 44 -25.12 11.51 50.81
C VAL A 44 -25.46 11.75 49.34
N GLN A 45 -26.54 12.49 49.06
CA GLN A 45 -26.95 12.82 47.69
C GLN A 45 -25.90 13.69 46.98
N ARG A 46 -25.29 14.65 47.68
CA ARG A 46 -24.23 15.52 47.13
C ARG A 46 -22.98 14.72 46.76
N VAL A 47 -22.55 13.77 47.59
CA VAL A 47 -21.42 12.88 47.27
C VAL A 47 -21.74 11.99 46.07
N LYS A 48 -22.96 11.44 45.98
CA LYS A 48 -23.37 10.65 44.82
C LYS A 48 -23.35 11.46 43.53
N LEU A 49 -23.80 12.72 43.57
CA LEU A 49 -23.72 13.62 42.42
C LEU A 49 -22.27 13.94 42.03
N LEU A 50 -21.38 14.16 43.00
CA LEU A 50 -19.94 14.31 42.74
C LEU A 50 -19.36 13.08 42.04
N GLN A 51 -19.71 11.87 42.47
CA GLN A 51 -19.26 10.64 41.82
C GLN A 51 -19.70 10.55 40.36
N GLN A 52 -20.93 10.96 40.04
CA GLN A 52 -21.44 10.98 38.66
C GLN A 52 -20.71 12.01 37.79
N LEU A 53 -20.46 13.22 38.31
CA LEU A 53 -19.70 14.25 37.60
C LEU A 53 -18.24 13.82 37.36
N GLN A 54 -17.61 13.20 38.37
CA GLN A 54 -16.25 12.67 38.22
C GLN A 54 -16.17 11.50 37.23
N ALA A 55 -17.20 10.66 37.17
CA ALA A 55 -17.28 9.58 36.17
C ALA A 55 -17.34 10.14 34.73
N GLY A 56 -17.87 11.35 34.55
CA GLY A 56 -17.83 12.09 33.28
C GLY A 56 -16.48 12.76 32.97
N GLY A 57 -15.43 12.52 33.77
CA GLY A 57 -14.09 13.07 33.53
C GLY A 57 -13.82 14.45 34.15
N LEU A 58 -14.74 14.98 34.96
CA LEU A 58 -14.54 16.26 35.65
C LEU A 58 -13.64 16.09 36.89
N SER A 59 -12.70 17.01 37.06
CA SER A 59 -11.93 17.16 38.28
C SER A 59 -12.82 17.62 39.44
N LEU A 60 -12.35 17.42 40.68
CA LEU A 60 -13.08 17.82 41.88
C LEU A 60 -13.35 19.34 41.95
N LYS A 61 -12.47 20.16 41.38
CA LYS A 61 -12.64 21.62 41.31
C LYS A 61 -13.75 22.00 40.33
N GLU A 62 -13.83 21.33 39.19
CA GLU A 62 -14.88 21.54 38.19
C GLU A 62 -16.23 21.02 38.72
N CYS A 63 -16.23 19.86 39.39
CA CYS A 63 -17.41 19.34 40.07
C CYS A 63 -17.94 20.31 41.14
N GLN A 64 -17.05 20.98 41.88
CA GLN A 64 -17.43 22.03 42.84
C GLN A 64 -18.13 23.19 42.14
N SER A 65 -17.54 23.71 41.06
CA SER A 65 -18.13 24.80 40.28
C SER A 65 -19.50 24.45 39.73
N CYS A 66 -19.70 23.20 39.26
CA CYS A 66 -21.02 22.71 38.81
C CYS A 66 -22.07 22.62 39.93
N LEU A 67 -21.64 22.43 41.18
CA LEU A 67 -22.54 22.33 42.34
C LEU A 67 -22.88 23.69 42.96
N ASP A 68 -21.99 24.66 42.82
CA ASP A 68 -22.07 25.96 43.51
C ASP A 68 -22.50 27.11 42.57
N ALA A 69 -22.44 26.93 41.24
CA ALA A 69 -22.80 27.93 40.24
C ALA A 69 -23.57 27.33 39.04
N GLN A 70 -24.03 28.19 38.12
CA GLN A 70 -24.64 27.78 36.86
C GLN A 70 -23.58 27.07 36.00
N ILE A 71 -23.95 25.91 35.43
CA ILE A 71 -23.05 25.02 34.68
C ILE A 71 -22.27 25.80 33.62
N ASP A 72 -20.93 25.75 33.69
CA ASP A 72 -20.05 26.29 32.66
C ASP A 72 -20.12 25.39 31.42
N ARG A 73 -20.91 25.84 30.45
CA ARG A 73 -21.17 25.10 29.21
C ARG A 73 -19.91 24.97 28.36
N ASP A 74 -19.04 25.97 28.35
CA ASP A 74 -17.84 25.99 27.52
C ASP A 74 -16.82 24.97 28.02
N LEU A 75 -16.67 24.87 29.36
CA LEU A 75 -15.86 23.83 29.98
C LEU A 75 -16.36 22.42 29.65
N LEU A 76 -17.67 22.18 29.72
CA LEU A 76 -18.24 20.87 29.38
C LEU A 76 -18.06 20.52 27.91
N LEU A 77 -18.22 21.50 27.00
CA LEU A 77 -17.96 21.31 25.58
C LEU A 77 -16.49 20.96 25.30
N GLN A 78 -15.54 21.64 25.96
CA GLN A 78 -14.12 21.30 25.85
C GLN A 78 -13.83 19.88 26.32
N ARG A 79 -14.41 19.45 27.45
CA ARG A 79 -14.25 18.09 27.96
C ARG A 79 -14.85 17.04 27.04
N LEU A 80 -16.01 17.32 26.46
CA LEU A 80 -16.66 16.44 25.49
C LEU A 80 -15.77 16.25 24.26
N ASN A 81 -15.23 17.34 23.70
CA ASN A 81 -14.34 17.27 22.53
C ASN A 81 -13.09 16.43 22.80
N ILE A 82 -12.46 16.58 23.98
CA ILE A 82 -11.30 15.77 24.37
C ILE A 82 -11.68 14.28 24.44
N LEU A 83 -12.84 13.96 25.03
CA LEU A 83 -13.32 12.57 25.11
C LEU A 83 -13.59 12.00 23.71
N ASP A 84 -14.18 12.77 22.81
CA ASP A 84 -14.43 12.34 21.43
C ASP A 84 -13.11 12.06 20.68
N GLU A 85 -12.08 12.88 20.89
CA GLU A 85 -10.72 12.63 20.36
C GLU A 85 -10.10 11.34 20.94
N GLU A 86 -10.20 11.13 22.24
CA GLU A 86 -9.71 9.90 22.89
C GLU A 86 -10.44 8.65 22.41
N ILE A 87 -11.76 8.73 22.24
CA ILE A 87 -12.59 7.65 21.68
C ILE A 87 -12.12 7.35 20.25
N ALA A 88 -11.96 8.38 19.41
CA ALA A 88 -11.49 8.19 18.04
C ALA A 88 -10.10 7.54 17.98
N GLN A 89 -9.18 7.90 18.88
CA GLN A 89 -7.86 7.26 18.96
C GLN A 89 -7.94 5.80 19.40
N LYS A 90 -8.71 5.50 20.47
CA LYS A 90 -8.90 4.12 20.95
C LYS A 90 -9.59 3.25 19.91
N GLN A 91 -10.52 3.83 19.16
CA GLN A 91 -11.24 3.20 18.06
C GLN A 91 -10.25 2.79 16.95
N LYS A 92 -9.37 3.71 16.50
CA LYS A 92 -8.29 3.38 15.55
C LYS A 92 -7.35 2.28 16.05
N ALA A 93 -6.94 2.34 17.32
CA ALA A 93 -6.06 1.31 17.91
C ALA A 93 -6.75 -0.07 17.95
N ARG A 94 -8.04 -0.10 18.30
CA ARG A 94 -8.84 -1.34 18.27
C ARG A 94 -8.93 -1.90 16.85
N ASP A 95 -9.22 -1.05 15.87
CA ASP A 95 -9.38 -1.48 14.48
C ASP A 95 -8.05 -2.02 13.92
N LEU A 96 -6.91 -1.40 14.26
CA LEU A 96 -5.58 -1.96 13.98
C LEU A 96 -5.39 -3.36 14.57
N LEU A 97 -5.65 -3.53 15.88
CA LEU A 97 -5.50 -4.84 16.52
C LEU A 97 -6.46 -5.90 15.94
N SER A 98 -7.69 -5.49 15.62
CA SER A 98 -8.68 -6.34 14.97
C SER A 98 -8.23 -6.77 13.58
N ALA A 99 -7.61 -5.87 12.83
CA ALA A 99 -7.04 -6.15 11.52
C ALA A 99 -5.83 -7.10 11.63
N MET A 100 -4.91 -6.85 12.55
CA MET A 100 -3.75 -7.74 12.81
C MET A 100 -4.15 -9.15 13.26
N LEU A 101 -5.30 -9.30 13.92
CA LEU A 101 -5.86 -10.59 14.32
C LEU A 101 -6.66 -11.27 13.19
N GLY A 102 -6.78 -10.66 12.01
CA GLY A 102 -7.57 -11.18 10.91
C GLY A 102 -9.08 -11.13 11.15
N ILE A 103 -9.56 -10.29 12.06
CA ILE A 103 -11.00 -10.16 12.35
C ILE A 103 -11.66 -9.17 11.38
N ASN A 104 -10.94 -8.11 11.00
CA ASN A 104 -11.40 -7.07 10.07
C ASN A 104 -10.39 -6.92 8.91
N SER A 105 -10.84 -6.26 7.83
CA SER A 105 -9.96 -5.94 6.69
C SER A 105 -8.77 -5.08 7.11
N MET A 106 -7.58 -5.47 6.65
CA MET A 106 -6.31 -4.74 6.82
C MET A 106 -6.08 -3.66 5.74
N LYS A 107 -7.02 -3.46 4.81
CA LYS A 107 -6.86 -2.59 3.62
C LYS A 107 -6.31 -1.20 3.95
N GLU A 108 -7.02 -0.46 4.79
CA GLU A 108 -6.66 0.93 5.12
C GLU A 108 -5.33 1.03 5.85
N TRP A 109 -5.02 0.03 6.69
CA TRP A 109 -3.75 -0.02 7.40
C TRP A 109 -2.58 -0.28 6.44
N HIS A 110 -2.71 -1.24 5.53
CA HIS A 110 -1.68 -1.50 4.51
C HIS A 110 -1.45 -0.27 3.64
N GLN A 111 -2.51 0.39 3.18
CA GLN A 111 -2.39 1.63 2.40
C GLN A 111 -1.64 2.73 3.17
N SER A 112 -1.97 2.90 4.46
CA SER A 112 -1.29 3.88 5.30
C SER A 112 0.18 3.52 5.54
N MET A 113 0.50 2.25 5.77
CA MET A 113 1.88 1.80 6.01
C MET A 113 2.73 1.81 4.76
N GLU A 114 2.16 1.49 3.60
CA GLU A 114 2.85 1.62 2.30
C GLU A 114 3.21 3.09 2.04
N SER A 115 2.32 4.03 2.35
CA SER A 115 2.61 5.46 2.19
C SER A 115 3.66 5.95 3.20
N ALA A 116 3.57 5.54 4.46
CA ALA A 116 4.41 6.08 5.53
C ALA A 116 5.78 5.40 5.66
N ALA A 117 5.85 4.08 5.43
CA ALA A 117 7.02 3.25 5.69
C ALA A 117 7.06 2.00 4.78
N PRO A 118 7.14 2.16 3.45
CA PRO A 118 6.98 1.06 2.49
C PRO A 118 8.00 -0.07 2.68
N SER A 119 9.28 0.26 2.89
CA SER A 119 10.33 -0.74 3.07
C SER A 119 10.15 -1.57 4.35
N ALA A 120 9.73 -0.93 5.45
CA ALA A 120 9.50 -1.63 6.71
C ALA A 120 8.23 -2.50 6.66
N HIS A 121 7.21 -2.04 5.93
CA HIS A 121 5.99 -2.81 5.70
C HIS A 121 6.26 -4.07 4.86
N LEU A 122 7.03 -3.95 3.77
CA LEU A 122 7.47 -5.10 2.97
C LEU A 122 8.26 -6.12 3.80
N GLU A 123 9.25 -5.66 4.57
CA GLU A 123 10.05 -6.53 5.44
C GLU A 123 9.17 -7.23 6.50
N TRP A 124 8.17 -6.52 7.05
CA TRP A 124 7.23 -7.09 7.99
C TRP A 124 6.36 -8.18 7.34
N LEU A 125 5.83 -7.96 6.13
CA LEU A 125 5.07 -8.96 5.38
C LEU A 125 5.91 -10.21 5.13
N MET A 126 7.16 -10.06 4.69
CA MET A 126 8.06 -11.20 4.51
C MET A 126 8.29 -11.98 5.81
N LYS A 127 8.40 -11.31 6.96
CA LYS A 127 8.50 -11.95 8.28
C LYS A 127 7.24 -12.68 8.72
N GLN A 128 6.07 -12.32 8.20
CA GLN A 128 4.82 -13.07 8.43
C GLN A 128 4.69 -14.32 7.55
N GLY A 129 5.70 -14.62 6.72
CA GLY A 129 5.74 -15.83 5.88
C GLY A 129 5.26 -15.63 4.45
N PHE A 130 4.92 -14.39 4.05
CA PHE A 130 4.59 -14.08 2.66
C PHE A 130 5.86 -14.11 1.80
N SER A 131 5.78 -14.75 0.64
CA SER A 131 6.81 -14.57 -0.39
C SER A 131 6.85 -13.12 -0.86
N GLU A 132 7.94 -12.70 -1.48
CA GLU A 132 8.03 -11.33 -2.00
C GLU A 132 6.95 -11.07 -3.06
N LYS A 133 6.68 -12.03 -3.95
CA LYS A 133 5.57 -11.99 -4.92
C LYS A 133 4.24 -11.72 -4.24
N GLN A 134 3.96 -12.41 -3.14
CA GLN A 134 2.74 -12.24 -2.35
C GLN A 134 2.70 -10.87 -1.64
N ALA A 135 3.80 -10.47 -1.01
CA ALA A 135 3.90 -9.20 -0.28
C ALA A 135 3.78 -7.99 -1.22
N LEU A 136 4.42 -8.04 -2.39
CA LEU A 136 4.29 -7.01 -3.42
C LEU A 136 2.88 -7.01 -4.00
N ARG A 137 2.24 -8.17 -4.22
CA ARG A 137 0.83 -8.20 -4.67
C ARG A 137 -0.14 -7.67 -3.61
N LEU A 138 0.12 -7.87 -2.32
CA LEU A 138 -0.66 -7.25 -1.23
C LEU A 138 -0.58 -5.71 -1.28
N LYS A 139 0.59 -5.16 -1.65
CA LYS A 139 0.76 -3.72 -1.92
C LYS A 139 -0.17 -3.22 -3.03
N TRP A 140 -0.40 -4.00 -4.10
CA TRP A 140 -1.27 -3.63 -5.23
C TRP A 140 -2.75 -3.86 -4.95
N LEU A 141 -3.08 -4.92 -4.24
CA LEU A 141 -4.46 -5.38 -4.13
C LEU A 141 -5.21 -4.68 -3.02
N SER A 142 -4.54 -4.10 -2.01
CA SER A 142 -5.18 -3.49 -0.85
C SER A 142 -6.24 -4.42 -0.21
N LYS A 143 -6.07 -5.74 -0.32
CA LYS A 143 -7.13 -6.71 -0.03
C LYS A 143 -6.93 -7.40 1.30
N ASP A 144 -8.04 -7.92 1.81
CA ASP A 144 -8.13 -8.60 3.10
C ASP A 144 -7.15 -9.78 3.16
N MET A 145 -6.26 -9.77 4.16
CA MET A 145 -5.27 -10.83 4.35
C MET A 145 -5.90 -12.20 4.60
N ASN A 146 -7.16 -12.24 5.07
CA ASN A 146 -7.86 -13.48 5.39
C ASN A 146 -8.27 -14.31 4.17
N GLU A 147 -8.31 -13.71 2.98
CA GLU A 147 -8.67 -14.38 1.72
C GLU A 147 -7.47 -14.49 0.76
N HIS A 148 -6.27 -14.12 1.21
CA HIS A 148 -5.11 -13.90 0.36
C HIS A 148 -4.64 -15.18 -0.36
N GLU A 149 -4.57 -16.33 0.30
CA GLU A 149 -4.12 -17.57 -0.34
C GLU A 149 -5.04 -18.00 -1.49
N GLN A 150 -6.36 -17.94 -1.26
CA GLN A 150 -7.34 -18.29 -2.28
C GLN A 150 -7.37 -17.25 -3.40
N TYR A 151 -7.27 -15.96 -3.06
CA TYR A 151 -7.13 -14.91 -4.07
C TYR A 151 -5.91 -15.14 -4.96
N MET A 152 -4.78 -15.52 -4.36
CA MET A 152 -3.54 -15.79 -5.10
C MET A 152 -3.65 -17.03 -5.98
N ALA A 153 -4.26 -18.11 -5.49
CA ALA A 153 -4.52 -19.30 -6.30
C ALA A 153 -5.44 -18.98 -7.48
N ASP A 154 -6.52 -18.22 -7.23
CA ASP A 154 -7.46 -17.80 -8.26
C ASP A 154 -6.80 -16.87 -9.29
N PHE A 155 -5.97 -15.93 -8.83
CA PHE A 155 -5.20 -15.04 -9.69
C PHE A 155 -4.18 -15.83 -10.55
N GLU A 156 -3.45 -16.76 -9.95
CA GLU A 156 -2.51 -17.60 -10.70
C GLU A 156 -3.25 -18.41 -11.77
N ALA A 157 -4.42 -19.00 -11.45
CA ALA A 157 -5.24 -19.73 -12.43
C ALA A 157 -5.72 -18.85 -13.60
N ILE A 158 -5.95 -17.55 -13.38
CA ILE A 158 -6.31 -16.59 -14.43
C ILE A 158 -5.10 -16.31 -15.35
N PHE A 159 -3.89 -16.17 -14.80
CA PHE A 159 -2.72 -15.72 -15.56
C PHE A 159 -1.83 -16.86 -16.09
N ASP A 160 -2.03 -18.10 -15.65
CA ASP A 160 -1.15 -19.24 -15.95
C ASP A 160 -0.97 -19.50 -17.45
N ASP A 161 -2.03 -19.40 -18.25
CA ASP A 161 -1.99 -19.66 -19.70
C ASP A 161 -1.69 -18.41 -20.54
N LEU A 162 -1.50 -17.24 -19.92
CA LEU A 162 -1.25 -16.02 -20.67
C LEU A 162 0.22 -15.95 -21.07
N GLU A 163 0.49 -15.68 -22.34
CA GLU A 163 1.85 -15.47 -22.85
C GLU A 163 2.46 -14.18 -22.28
N ARG A 164 1.66 -13.10 -22.24
CA ARG A 164 2.06 -11.79 -21.75
C ARG A 164 1.32 -11.47 -20.45
N LEU A 165 2.06 -11.00 -19.45
CA LEU A 165 1.54 -10.63 -18.14
C LEU A 165 1.19 -9.13 -18.03
N GLY A 166 1.29 -8.40 -19.15
CA GLY A 166 0.95 -6.99 -19.28
C GLY A 166 1.06 -6.53 -20.74
N PRO A 167 0.65 -5.28 -21.05
CA PRO A 167 0.66 -4.73 -22.39
C PRO A 167 2.08 -4.72 -23.00
N SER A 168 2.24 -5.39 -24.14
CA SER A 168 3.50 -5.37 -24.92
C SER A 168 3.29 -5.96 -26.32
N CYS A 169 4.10 -5.52 -27.27
CA CYS A 169 4.23 -6.12 -28.59
C CYS A 169 5.67 -5.99 -29.09
N ASP A 170 6.04 -6.87 -30.01
CA ASP A 170 7.40 -6.97 -30.51
C ASP A 170 7.80 -5.68 -31.24
N GLU A 171 6.88 -5.05 -31.98
CA GLU A 171 7.14 -3.81 -32.72
C GLU A 171 7.49 -2.64 -31.81
N ASP A 172 6.81 -2.50 -30.68
CA ASP A 172 7.06 -1.43 -29.72
C ASP A 172 8.41 -1.63 -29.01
N SER A 173 8.70 -2.86 -28.55
CA SER A 173 10.00 -3.19 -27.95
C SER A 173 11.14 -3.06 -28.97
N LEU A 174 10.94 -3.45 -30.24
CA LEU A 174 11.92 -3.27 -31.32
C LEU A 174 12.17 -1.80 -31.62
N LYS A 175 11.15 -0.96 -31.65
CA LYS A 175 11.29 0.49 -31.84
C LYS A 175 12.12 1.13 -30.72
N ALA A 176 11.93 0.70 -29.47
CA ALA A 176 12.77 1.14 -28.36
C ALA A 176 14.22 0.66 -28.53
N LEU A 177 14.41 -0.61 -28.91
CA LEU A 177 15.73 -1.20 -29.15
C LEU A 177 16.45 -0.50 -30.31
N GLU A 178 15.75 -0.14 -31.37
CA GLU A 178 16.26 0.59 -32.53
C GLU A 178 16.81 1.98 -32.17
N THR A 179 16.21 2.62 -31.17
CA THR A 179 16.67 3.92 -30.64
C THR A 179 17.99 3.81 -29.87
N LEU A 180 18.34 2.64 -29.34
CA LEU A 180 19.62 2.44 -28.66
C LEU A 180 20.79 2.49 -29.66
N PRO A 181 21.86 3.25 -29.36
CA PRO A 181 23.02 3.35 -30.24
C PRO A 181 23.95 2.13 -30.15
N ILE A 182 23.71 1.24 -29.19
CA ILE A 182 24.44 -0.02 -29.04
C ILE A 182 23.54 -1.18 -29.45
N LYS A 183 24.15 -2.21 -30.06
CA LYS A 183 23.48 -3.44 -30.48
C LYS A 183 24.13 -4.69 -29.88
N SER A 184 25.14 -4.52 -29.04
CA SER A 184 25.84 -5.61 -28.35
C SER A 184 26.22 -5.19 -26.93
N GLY A 185 26.49 -6.18 -26.08
CA GLY A 185 26.91 -5.96 -24.69
C GLY A 185 26.11 -6.76 -23.67
N GLU A 186 26.12 -6.29 -22.42
CA GLU A 186 25.44 -6.92 -21.29
C GLU A 186 24.09 -6.23 -21.04
N VAL A 187 23.01 -7.00 -21.03
CA VAL A 187 21.65 -6.52 -20.74
C VAL A 187 21.12 -7.16 -19.47
N LEU A 188 20.50 -6.36 -18.61
CA LEU A 188 19.67 -6.86 -17.52
C LEU A 188 18.19 -6.59 -17.85
N ASP A 189 17.40 -7.64 -17.98
CA ASP A 189 15.94 -7.57 -18.13
C ASP A 189 15.29 -7.79 -16.75
N ILE A 190 14.66 -6.75 -16.20
CA ILE A 190 14.18 -6.67 -14.81
C ILE A 190 12.67 -6.89 -14.77
N GLY A 191 12.24 -7.94 -14.05
CA GLY A 191 10.85 -8.38 -14.05
C GLY A 191 10.48 -8.99 -15.39
N CYS A 192 11.31 -9.90 -15.89
CA CYS A 192 11.21 -10.41 -17.26
C CYS A 192 9.97 -11.28 -17.50
N GLY A 193 9.27 -11.72 -16.45
CA GLY A 193 8.15 -12.65 -16.53
C GLY A 193 8.53 -13.90 -17.32
N LYS A 194 7.65 -14.34 -18.22
CA LYS A 194 7.88 -15.49 -19.10
C LYS A 194 8.90 -15.23 -20.22
N GLY A 195 9.51 -14.05 -20.26
CA GLY A 195 10.69 -13.80 -21.09
C GLY A 195 10.40 -13.46 -22.55
N VAL A 196 9.21 -12.92 -22.86
CA VAL A 196 8.84 -12.51 -24.23
C VAL A 196 9.80 -11.44 -24.75
N VAL A 197 9.99 -10.36 -23.97
CA VAL A 197 10.93 -9.28 -24.31
C VAL A 197 12.38 -9.76 -24.26
N THR A 198 12.75 -10.58 -23.27
CA THR A 198 14.08 -11.20 -23.19
C THR A 198 14.44 -11.94 -24.48
N THR A 199 13.51 -12.74 -24.99
CA THR A 199 13.68 -13.54 -26.21
C THR A 199 13.81 -12.63 -27.45
N LEU A 200 13.01 -11.58 -27.53
CA LEU A 200 13.10 -10.57 -28.59
C LEU A 200 14.47 -9.88 -28.60
N LEU A 201 14.93 -9.39 -27.46
CA LEU A 201 16.23 -8.73 -27.32
C LEU A 201 17.38 -9.67 -27.73
N ALA A 202 17.28 -10.96 -27.41
CA ALA A 202 18.27 -11.95 -27.80
C ALA A 202 18.28 -12.20 -29.32
N LYS A 203 17.13 -12.13 -29.99
CA LYS A 203 17.01 -12.30 -31.45
C LYS A 203 17.52 -11.10 -32.24
N HIS A 204 17.34 -9.89 -31.72
CA HIS A 204 17.51 -8.64 -32.49
C HIS A 204 18.74 -7.79 -32.09
N GLY A 205 19.58 -8.29 -31.20
CA GLY A 205 20.90 -7.75 -30.91
C GLY A 205 21.93 -8.84 -30.68
N ASP A 206 23.16 -8.45 -30.37
CA ASP A 206 24.29 -9.29 -29.94
C ASP A 206 24.59 -9.06 -28.45
N PHE A 207 23.54 -9.18 -27.65
CA PHE A 207 23.54 -9.06 -26.20
C PHE A 207 23.66 -10.42 -25.49
N HIS A 208 24.37 -10.43 -24.36
CA HIS A 208 24.19 -11.42 -23.31
C HIS A 208 23.18 -10.88 -22.31
N ILE A 209 22.08 -11.59 -22.13
CA ILE A 209 20.94 -11.14 -21.33
C ILE A 209 20.92 -11.89 -20.02
N THR A 210 20.96 -11.13 -18.93
CA THR A 210 20.58 -11.60 -17.61
C THR A 210 19.11 -11.28 -17.41
N ALA A 211 18.26 -12.29 -17.29
CA ALA A 211 16.83 -12.14 -17.07
C ALA A 211 16.51 -12.36 -15.60
N LEU A 212 15.96 -11.34 -14.94
CA LEU A 212 15.68 -11.32 -13.51
C LEU A 212 14.17 -11.32 -13.28
N ASP A 213 13.69 -12.29 -12.51
CA ASP A 213 12.32 -12.32 -11.99
C ASP A 213 12.33 -12.95 -10.58
N ASN A 214 11.29 -12.75 -9.79
CA ASN A 214 11.17 -13.39 -8.47
C ASN A 214 10.28 -14.63 -8.48
N ASP A 215 9.83 -15.06 -9.65
CA ASP A 215 9.01 -16.23 -9.87
C ASP A 215 9.77 -17.30 -10.68
N GLU A 216 10.05 -18.45 -10.04
CA GLU A 216 10.76 -19.55 -10.67
C GLU A 216 10.00 -20.18 -11.85
N TYR A 217 8.67 -20.18 -11.80
CA TYR A 217 7.85 -20.72 -12.87
C TYR A 217 7.98 -19.85 -14.14
N ASN A 218 7.87 -18.53 -14.00
CA ASN A 218 8.12 -17.60 -15.11
C ASN A 218 9.50 -17.81 -15.75
N LEU A 219 10.55 -17.99 -14.93
CA LEU A 219 11.90 -18.26 -15.43
C LEU A 219 12.03 -19.64 -16.08
N SER A 220 11.27 -20.64 -15.65
CA SER A 220 11.21 -21.95 -16.33
C SER A 220 10.63 -21.82 -17.74
N CYS A 221 9.51 -21.11 -17.91
CA CYS A 221 8.93 -20.81 -19.22
C CYS A 221 9.92 -20.08 -20.14
N LEU A 222 10.63 -19.07 -19.62
CA LEU A 222 11.68 -18.37 -20.37
C LEU A 222 12.80 -19.32 -20.79
N ASN A 223 13.28 -20.20 -19.90
CA ASN A 223 14.36 -21.11 -20.20
C ASN A 223 13.97 -22.13 -21.28
N GLU A 224 12.73 -22.64 -21.24
CA GLU A 224 12.16 -23.52 -22.27
C GLU A 224 12.09 -22.79 -23.63
N ALA A 225 11.50 -21.60 -23.67
CA ALA A 225 11.43 -20.79 -24.87
C ALA A 225 12.84 -20.47 -25.43
N ALA A 226 13.80 -20.17 -24.56
CA ALA A 226 15.19 -19.91 -24.97
C ALA A 226 15.87 -21.16 -25.57
N ILE A 227 15.56 -22.36 -25.10
CA ILE A 227 16.06 -23.61 -25.68
C ILE A 227 15.42 -23.85 -27.05
N GLU A 228 14.10 -23.74 -27.15
CA GLU A 228 13.34 -23.95 -28.39
C GLU A 228 13.77 -22.99 -29.51
N ASN A 229 14.11 -21.75 -29.15
CA ASN A 229 14.59 -20.74 -30.09
C ASN A 229 16.12 -20.79 -30.31
N GLY A 230 16.86 -21.71 -29.69
CA GLY A 230 18.32 -21.83 -29.83
C GLY A 230 19.12 -20.69 -29.18
N LEU A 231 18.51 -19.93 -28.27
CA LEU A 231 19.06 -18.72 -27.64
C LEU A 231 19.63 -18.96 -26.24
N LYS A 232 19.58 -20.19 -25.72
CA LYS A 232 20.00 -20.48 -24.33
C LYS A 232 21.43 -20.04 -23.99
N HIS A 233 22.33 -20.06 -24.96
CA HIS A 233 23.72 -19.61 -24.80
C HIS A 233 23.85 -18.09 -24.56
N ARG A 234 22.80 -17.31 -24.82
CA ARG A 234 22.76 -15.85 -24.65
C ARG A 234 21.91 -15.39 -23.47
N ILE A 235 21.18 -16.30 -22.82
CA ILE A 235 20.21 -15.96 -21.77
C ILE A 235 20.53 -16.70 -20.47
N THR A 236 20.84 -15.92 -19.43
CA THR A 236 21.02 -16.37 -18.06
C THR A 236 19.84 -15.92 -17.21
N SER A 237 19.09 -16.84 -16.63
CA SER A 237 18.00 -16.55 -15.70
C SER A 237 18.52 -16.44 -14.26
N VAL A 238 17.98 -15.48 -13.50
CA VAL A 238 18.31 -15.24 -12.09
C VAL A 238 17.01 -15.04 -11.32
N CYS A 239 16.70 -15.98 -10.41
CA CYS A 239 15.56 -15.84 -9.50
C CYS A 239 15.96 -14.94 -8.32
N ALA A 240 15.58 -13.67 -8.37
CA ALA A 240 15.86 -12.71 -7.31
C ALA A 240 14.96 -11.47 -7.38
N SER A 241 14.90 -10.75 -6.26
CA SER A 241 14.16 -9.51 -6.12
C SER A 241 14.75 -8.38 -6.98
N MET A 242 13.88 -7.61 -7.64
CA MET A 242 14.26 -6.34 -8.28
C MET A 242 14.62 -5.22 -7.30
N THR A 243 14.30 -5.39 -6.01
CA THR A 243 14.68 -4.46 -4.92
C THR A 243 16.03 -4.80 -4.30
N THR A 244 16.47 -6.05 -4.42
CA THR A 244 17.73 -6.55 -3.85
C THR A 244 18.46 -7.40 -4.90
N MET A 245 18.94 -6.73 -5.95
CA MET A 245 19.55 -7.40 -7.09
C MET A 245 20.98 -7.89 -6.77
N PRO A 246 21.32 -9.17 -7.04
CA PRO A 246 22.59 -9.79 -6.65
C PRO A 246 23.72 -9.51 -7.66
N PHE A 247 23.90 -8.25 -8.04
CA PHE A 247 24.86 -7.86 -9.07
C PHE A 247 25.88 -6.84 -8.56
N GLU A 248 27.02 -6.76 -9.23
CA GLU A 248 27.99 -5.69 -9.00
C GLU A 248 27.51 -4.39 -9.66
N GLU A 249 27.90 -3.25 -9.08
CA GLU A 249 27.68 -1.95 -9.71
C GLU A 249 28.38 -1.86 -11.07
N GLN A 250 27.82 -1.06 -11.98
CA GLN A 250 28.37 -0.80 -13.31
C GLN A 250 28.62 -2.06 -14.16
N ARG A 251 27.76 -3.07 -14.03
CA ARG A 251 27.87 -4.32 -14.78
C ARG A 251 27.23 -4.26 -16.18
N PHE A 252 26.11 -3.56 -16.34
CA PHE A 252 25.28 -3.70 -17.53
C PHE A 252 25.34 -2.48 -18.45
N ASP A 253 25.35 -2.72 -19.75
CA ASP A 253 25.30 -1.67 -20.78
C ASP A 253 23.86 -1.15 -20.97
N VAL A 254 22.86 -2.04 -20.83
CA VAL A 254 21.44 -1.70 -20.86
C VAL A 254 20.71 -2.39 -19.71
N LEU A 255 19.88 -1.62 -18.99
CA LEU A 255 18.81 -2.17 -18.19
C LEU A 255 17.50 -2.05 -18.98
N TRP A 256 16.69 -3.09 -18.96
CA TRP A 256 15.39 -3.15 -19.62
C TRP A 256 14.33 -3.56 -18.60
N ALA A 257 13.18 -2.88 -18.59
CA ALA A 257 12.11 -3.12 -17.64
C ALA A 257 10.76 -2.72 -18.24
N GLU A 258 10.05 -3.67 -18.85
CA GLU A 258 8.70 -3.43 -19.35
C GLU A 258 7.65 -3.92 -18.35
N GLY A 259 6.79 -3.01 -17.87
CA GLY A 259 5.66 -3.39 -17.02
C GLY A 259 6.06 -3.93 -15.64
N SER A 260 7.20 -3.50 -15.10
CA SER A 260 7.72 -4.01 -13.82
C SER A 260 8.15 -2.91 -12.84
N ALA A 261 8.65 -1.78 -13.33
CA ALA A 261 9.18 -0.72 -12.46
C ALA A 261 8.14 -0.08 -11.53
N TYR A 262 6.86 -0.09 -11.92
CA TYR A 262 5.75 0.40 -11.10
C TYR A 262 5.71 -0.30 -9.73
N ILE A 263 6.16 -1.57 -9.65
CA ILE A 263 6.17 -2.38 -8.42
C ILE A 263 6.98 -1.71 -7.30
N MET A 264 8.10 -1.08 -7.67
CA MET A 264 8.96 -0.32 -6.74
C MET A 264 8.51 1.14 -6.57
N GLY A 265 7.69 1.65 -7.48
CA GLY A 265 7.56 3.08 -7.75
C GLY A 265 8.69 3.55 -8.65
N VAL A 266 8.35 4.28 -9.72
CA VAL A 266 9.31 4.52 -10.82
C VAL A 266 10.51 5.35 -10.38
N GLU A 267 10.32 6.36 -9.53
CA GLU A 267 11.44 7.15 -8.99
C GLU A 267 12.41 6.31 -8.14
N GLN A 268 11.89 5.36 -7.36
CA GLN A 268 12.72 4.45 -6.57
C GLN A 268 13.47 3.47 -7.46
N ALA A 269 12.82 2.92 -8.49
CA ALA A 269 13.46 2.09 -9.50
C ALA A 269 14.61 2.85 -10.17
N LEU A 270 14.36 4.08 -10.65
CA LEU A 270 15.40 4.94 -11.27
C LEU A 270 16.59 5.15 -10.33
N LYS A 271 16.34 5.38 -9.03
CA LYS A 271 17.40 5.59 -8.04
C LYS A 271 18.19 4.31 -7.73
N GLN A 272 17.51 3.21 -7.48
CA GLN A 272 18.14 1.95 -7.03
C GLN A 272 18.79 1.18 -8.17
N TRP A 273 18.28 1.30 -9.39
CA TRP A 273 18.81 0.56 -10.53
C TRP A 273 19.99 1.28 -11.22
N LYS A 274 20.06 2.61 -11.14
CA LYS A 274 21.12 3.42 -11.75
C LYS A 274 22.56 2.98 -11.42
N PRO A 275 22.93 2.52 -10.20
CA PRO A 275 24.27 2.04 -9.90
C PRO A 275 24.72 0.85 -10.74
N PHE A 276 23.80 -0.04 -11.15
CA PHE A 276 24.13 -1.24 -11.93
C PHE A 276 24.41 -0.96 -13.42
N ILE A 277 24.02 0.22 -13.90
CA ILE A 277 24.28 0.68 -15.26
C ILE A 277 25.72 1.18 -15.37
N LYS A 278 26.47 0.72 -16.38
CA LYS A 278 27.80 1.25 -16.74
C LYS A 278 27.78 2.77 -16.97
N ALA A 279 28.96 3.39 -16.91
CA ALA A 279 29.10 4.78 -17.34
C ALA A 279 28.59 4.94 -18.78
N HIS A 280 27.71 5.92 -19.00
CA HIS A 280 27.02 6.16 -20.28
C HIS A 280 26.14 5.01 -20.81
N GLY A 281 25.80 4.03 -19.97
CA GLY A 281 24.83 2.98 -20.33
C GLY A 281 23.38 3.48 -20.36
N TYR A 282 22.47 2.57 -20.65
CA TYR A 282 21.08 2.88 -20.99
C TYR A 282 20.09 2.21 -20.05
N LEU A 283 18.91 2.82 -19.93
CA LEU A 283 17.77 2.25 -19.25
C LEU A 283 16.56 2.38 -20.18
N VAL A 284 15.89 1.27 -20.47
CA VAL A 284 14.60 1.24 -21.15
C VAL A 284 13.55 0.80 -20.14
N ILE A 285 12.52 1.61 -19.98
CA ILE A 285 11.47 1.39 -18.99
C ILE A 285 10.12 1.70 -19.61
N SER A 286 9.12 0.86 -19.35
CA SER A 286 7.72 1.22 -19.63
C SER A 286 6.98 1.54 -18.33
N ASP A 287 6.11 2.54 -18.38
CA ASP A 287 5.27 2.95 -17.26
C ASP A 287 3.88 3.35 -17.74
N LEU A 288 2.86 3.11 -16.90
CA LEU A 288 1.50 3.56 -17.17
C LEU A 288 1.39 5.06 -16.87
N VAL A 289 0.92 5.85 -17.83
CA VAL A 289 0.84 7.32 -17.71
C VAL A 289 -0.49 7.87 -18.20
N TRP A 290 -0.88 9.02 -17.67
CA TRP A 290 -2.00 9.81 -18.20
C TRP A 290 -1.61 10.46 -19.53
N LEU A 291 -2.49 10.31 -20.52
CA LEU A 291 -2.41 10.97 -21.83
C LEU A 291 -3.36 12.19 -21.90
N ALA A 292 -4.47 12.15 -21.16
CA ALA A 292 -5.43 13.23 -21.08
C ALA A 292 -5.10 14.20 -19.94
N ASP A 293 -5.26 15.50 -20.17
CA ASP A 293 -5.12 16.53 -19.14
C ASP A 293 -6.20 16.45 -18.05
N ASN A 294 -7.41 16.01 -18.43
CA ASN A 294 -8.57 15.84 -17.56
C ASN A 294 -9.21 14.46 -17.80
N PRO A 295 -8.65 13.38 -17.23
CA PRO A 295 -9.23 12.05 -17.33
C PRO A 295 -10.56 11.93 -16.59
N SER A 296 -11.38 10.97 -17.00
CA SER A 296 -12.64 10.62 -16.38
C SER A 296 -12.45 10.20 -14.92
N GLN A 297 -13.32 10.68 -14.04
CA GLN A 297 -13.22 10.44 -12.59
C GLN A 297 -13.17 8.94 -12.24
N GLU A 298 -13.91 8.09 -12.95
CA GLU A 298 -13.90 6.64 -12.71
C GLU A 298 -12.50 6.03 -12.95
N ALA A 299 -11.82 6.43 -14.03
CA ALA A 299 -10.45 6.00 -14.29
C ALA A 299 -9.48 6.53 -13.23
N VAL A 300 -9.66 7.79 -12.80
CA VAL A 300 -8.84 8.40 -11.74
C VAL A 300 -9.02 7.64 -10.43
N ASP A 301 -10.25 7.36 -10.01
CA ASP A 301 -10.54 6.67 -8.76
C ASP A 301 -10.01 5.23 -8.78
N PHE A 302 -10.06 4.56 -9.94
CA PHE A 302 -9.49 3.23 -10.12
C PHE A 302 -7.97 3.26 -10.01
N TRP A 303 -7.29 4.12 -10.76
CA TRP A 303 -5.82 4.16 -10.75
C TRP A 303 -5.26 4.78 -9.47
N GLN A 304 -5.97 5.67 -8.77
CA GLN A 304 -5.55 6.14 -7.46
C GLN A 304 -5.50 5.00 -6.42
N GLN A 305 -6.37 4.00 -6.56
CA GLN A 305 -6.36 2.82 -5.69
C GLN A 305 -5.33 1.78 -6.11
N ASN A 306 -5.17 1.55 -7.42
CA ASN A 306 -4.35 0.47 -7.96
C ASN A 306 -2.92 0.93 -8.28
N TYR A 307 -2.70 2.12 -8.80
CA TYR A 307 -1.39 2.70 -9.11
C TYR A 307 -1.30 4.21 -8.81
N PRO A 308 -1.20 4.62 -7.53
CA PRO A 308 -1.23 6.04 -7.14
C PRO A 308 -0.03 6.87 -7.64
N ASP A 309 1.08 6.24 -8.03
CA ASP A 309 2.25 6.92 -8.61
C ASP A 309 2.04 7.27 -10.10
N MET A 310 0.91 6.89 -10.71
CA MET A 310 0.59 7.23 -12.09
C MET A 310 0.56 8.74 -12.32
N THR A 311 1.29 9.21 -13.33
CA THR A 311 1.43 10.63 -13.66
C THR A 311 1.43 10.86 -15.17
N THR A 312 1.60 12.08 -15.66
CA THR A 312 1.67 12.35 -17.11
C THR A 312 3.05 12.01 -17.67
N SER A 313 3.14 11.82 -19.00
CA SER A 313 4.41 11.55 -19.66
C SER A 313 5.44 12.68 -19.44
N GLU A 314 5.00 13.94 -19.42
CA GLU A 314 5.86 15.11 -19.21
C GLU A 314 6.42 15.14 -17.80
N GLN A 315 5.60 14.79 -16.80
CA GLN A 315 6.04 14.73 -15.42
C GLN A 315 7.03 13.58 -15.22
N ARG A 316 6.78 12.42 -15.85
CA ARG A 316 7.70 11.28 -15.81
C ARG A 316 9.04 11.59 -16.46
N VAL A 317 9.05 12.30 -17.59
CA VAL A 317 10.27 12.84 -18.22
C VAL A 317 11.07 13.73 -17.25
N LYS A 318 10.40 14.64 -16.54
CA LYS A 318 11.08 15.50 -15.54
C LYS A 318 11.70 14.69 -14.40
N GLN A 319 10.98 13.69 -13.88
CA GLN A 319 11.49 12.80 -12.83
C GLN A 319 12.73 12.03 -13.31
N MET A 320 12.69 11.48 -14.52
CA MET A 320 13.85 10.79 -15.13
C MET A 320 15.06 11.73 -15.29
N GLN A 321 14.83 12.97 -15.73
CA GLN A 321 15.89 13.97 -15.84
C GLN A 321 16.51 14.33 -14.48
N GLN A 322 15.67 14.48 -13.45
CA GLN A 322 16.09 14.74 -12.06
C GLN A 322 16.86 13.57 -11.46
N ALA A 323 16.49 12.33 -11.81
CA ALA A 323 17.24 11.12 -11.44
C ALA A 323 18.61 11.02 -12.16
N GLY A 324 18.96 11.99 -13.00
CA GLY A 324 20.24 12.07 -13.70
C GLY A 324 20.31 11.18 -14.94
N PHE A 325 19.18 11.04 -15.63
CA PHE A 325 19.11 10.50 -16.97
C PHE A 325 18.91 11.61 -18.01
N GLU A 326 19.31 11.32 -19.24
CA GLU A 326 18.89 12.02 -20.45
C GLU A 326 17.82 11.16 -21.11
N VAL A 327 16.69 11.76 -21.49
CA VAL A 327 15.63 11.06 -22.23
C VAL A 327 15.96 11.15 -23.71
N ILE A 328 16.31 10.02 -24.33
CA ILE A 328 16.63 9.95 -25.77
C ILE A 328 15.35 9.97 -26.59
N SER A 329 14.39 9.14 -26.20
CA SER A 329 13.07 9.07 -26.82
C SER A 329 12.05 8.55 -25.81
N HIS A 330 10.79 8.86 -26.05
CA HIS A 330 9.67 8.17 -25.43
C HIS A 330 8.50 8.13 -26.41
N PHE A 331 7.70 7.07 -26.35
CA PHE A 331 6.50 6.95 -27.18
C PHE A 331 5.46 6.09 -26.48
N THR A 332 4.20 6.35 -26.81
CA THR A 332 3.06 5.58 -26.31
C THR A 332 3.07 4.21 -26.99
N GLN A 333 2.87 3.14 -26.20
CA GLN A 333 2.69 1.81 -26.75
C GLN A 333 1.44 1.76 -27.63
N SER A 334 1.49 0.92 -28.66
CA SER A 334 0.45 0.77 -29.67
C SER A 334 -0.81 0.08 -29.12
N ASP A 335 -1.92 0.23 -29.83
CA ASP A 335 -3.15 -0.51 -29.56
C ASP A 335 -2.92 -2.04 -29.66
N GLN A 336 -1.93 -2.47 -30.44
CA GLN A 336 -1.55 -3.87 -30.55
C GLN A 336 -0.96 -4.40 -29.24
N SER A 337 -0.14 -3.59 -28.53
CA SER A 337 0.38 -3.95 -27.20
C SER A 337 -0.75 -4.24 -26.21
N TRP A 338 -1.81 -3.43 -26.22
CA TRP A 338 -3.00 -3.65 -25.40
C TRP A 338 -3.81 -4.85 -25.86
N THR A 339 -4.00 -5.01 -27.17
CA THR A 339 -4.76 -6.13 -27.74
C THR A 339 -4.11 -7.48 -27.41
N ASN A 340 -2.78 -7.55 -27.46
CA ASN A 340 -2.00 -8.75 -27.11
C ASN A 340 -2.15 -9.16 -25.64
N TYR A 341 -2.56 -8.24 -24.77
CA TYR A 341 -2.80 -8.50 -23.35
C TYR A 341 -4.29 -8.74 -23.06
N LEU A 342 -5.16 -7.84 -23.50
CA LEU A 342 -6.58 -7.85 -23.14
C LEU A 342 -7.37 -8.96 -23.81
N ALA A 343 -7.14 -9.26 -25.08
CA ALA A 343 -7.92 -10.27 -25.79
C ALA A 343 -7.71 -11.70 -25.22
N PRO A 344 -6.46 -12.15 -24.95
CA PRO A 344 -6.23 -13.41 -24.25
C PRO A 344 -6.83 -13.44 -22.84
N LEU A 345 -6.70 -12.33 -22.09
CA LEU A 345 -7.24 -12.21 -20.73
C LEU A 345 -8.77 -12.30 -20.71
N GLN A 346 -9.46 -11.59 -21.60
CA GLN A 346 -10.92 -11.66 -21.76
C GLN A 346 -11.38 -13.08 -22.11
N ASN A 347 -10.70 -13.74 -23.05
CA ASN A 347 -11.00 -15.13 -23.43
C ASN A 347 -10.84 -16.08 -22.24
N LYS A 348 -9.78 -15.91 -21.45
CA LYS A 348 -9.52 -16.71 -20.25
C LYS A 348 -10.59 -16.48 -19.19
N ILE A 349 -10.97 -15.23 -18.92
CA ILE A 349 -12.06 -14.90 -17.99
C ILE A 349 -13.39 -15.51 -18.46
N ALA A 350 -13.71 -15.46 -19.75
CA ALA A 350 -14.93 -16.07 -20.29
C ALA A 350 -14.95 -17.61 -20.14
N GLN A 351 -13.80 -18.28 -20.26
CA GLN A 351 -13.68 -19.73 -20.03
C GLN A 351 -13.86 -20.09 -18.54
N LEU A 352 -13.40 -19.22 -17.65
CA LEU A 352 -13.43 -19.40 -16.20
C LEU A 352 -14.78 -19.02 -15.56
N ASP A 353 -15.67 -18.33 -16.28
CA ASP A 353 -16.93 -17.78 -15.73
C ASP A 353 -17.90 -18.85 -15.19
N ASN A 354 -17.74 -20.10 -15.64
CA ASN A 354 -18.54 -21.24 -15.16
C ASN A 354 -17.88 -22.03 -14.01
N GLN A 355 -16.66 -21.67 -13.61
CA GLN A 355 -16.00 -22.29 -12.47
C GLN A 355 -16.34 -21.52 -11.19
N HIS A 356 -16.52 -22.24 -10.08
CA HIS A 356 -16.79 -21.61 -8.79
C HIS A 356 -15.50 -21.09 -8.17
N PHE A 357 -15.18 -19.82 -8.46
CA PHE A 357 -14.17 -19.04 -7.74
C PHE A 357 -14.78 -18.52 -6.43
N THR A 358 -14.03 -18.64 -5.33
CA THR A 358 -14.49 -18.20 -4.00
C THR A 358 -13.90 -16.85 -3.59
N SER A 359 -12.86 -16.37 -4.26
CA SER A 359 -12.30 -15.03 -4.04
C SER A 359 -12.88 -13.97 -5.00
N ASN A 360 -12.53 -12.70 -4.74
CA ASN A 360 -12.86 -11.57 -5.62
C ASN A 360 -11.95 -11.43 -6.87
N ALA A 361 -11.00 -12.34 -7.12
CA ALA A 361 -10.02 -12.20 -8.21
C ALA A 361 -10.65 -11.96 -9.59
N ILE A 362 -11.62 -12.81 -9.98
CA ILE A 362 -12.33 -12.63 -11.27
C ILE A 362 -13.07 -11.30 -11.33
N LYS A 363 -13.75 -10.90 -10.25
CA LYS A 363 -14.51 -9.64 -10.21
C LYS A 363 -13.60 -8.45 -10.44
N ASP A 364 -12.42 -8.47 -9.84
CA ASP A 364 -11.46 -7.38 -9.94
C ASP A 364 -10.78 -7.32 -11.30
N ILE A 365 -10.45 -8.48 -11.90
CA ILE A 365 -9.98 -8.52 -13.29
C ILE A 365 -11.07 -8.07 -14.27
N LYS A 366 -12.34 -8.44 -14.06
CA LYS A 366 -13.46 -7.92 -14.85
C LYS A 366 -13.59 -6.39 -14.73
N ASN A 367 -13.38 -5.85 -13.53
CA ASN A 367 -13.38 -4.40 -13.32
C ASN A 367 -12.18 -3.74 -14.04
N GLU A 368 -10.99 -4.33 -13.96
CA GLU A 368 -9.82 -3.85 -14.71
C GLU A 368 -10.08 -3.84 -16.23
N ILE A 369 -10.64 -4.93 -16.79
CA ILE A 369 -11.01 -5.02 -18.21
C ILE A 369 -12.02 -3.92 -18.57
N HIS A 370 -13.06 -3.71 -17.76
CA HIS A 370 -14.05 -2.64 -17.96
C HIS A 370 -13.39 -1.26 -18.02
N ILE A 371 -12.45 -0.98 -17.10
CA ILE A 371 -11.72 0.28 -17.09
C ILE A 371 -10.91 0.46 -18.38
N HIS A 372 -10.23 -0.59 -18.85
CA HIS A 372 -9.49 -0.53 -20.11
C HIS A 372 -10.42 -0.33 -21.33
N GLU A 373 -11.53 -1.05 -21.41
CA GLU A 373 -12.49 -0.96 -22.53
C GLU A 373 -13.09 0.44 -22.69
N HIS A 374 -13.29 1.17 -21.59
CA HIS A 374 -13.97 2.47 -21.61
C HIS A 374 -13.02 3.67 -21.59
N TYR A 375 -11.81 3.51 -21.05
CA TYR A 375 -10.92 4.63 -20.72
C TYR A 375 -9.52 4.55 -21.33
N LEU A 376 -9.16 3.46 -22.03
CA LEU A 376 -7.95 3.47 -22.85
C LEU A 376 -7.95 4.63 -23.85
N GLY A 377 -6.79 5.24 -24.02
CA GLY A 377 -6.63 6.49 -24.77
C GLY A 377 -6.66 7.75 -23.89
N GLN A 378 -7.27 7.69 -22.70
CA GLN A 378 -7.03 8.70 -21.65
C GLN A 378 -5.75 8.42 -20.87
N TYR A 379 -5.34 7.16 -20.83
CA TYR A 379 -4.06 6.69 -20.35
C TYR A 379 -3.55 5.56 -21.27
N SER A 380 -2.25 5.29 -21.17
CA SER A 380 -1.63 4.14 -21.82
C SER A 380 -0.26 3.88 -21.19
N TYR A 381 0.38 2.78 -21.56
CA TYR A 381 1.79 2.58 -21.29
C TYR A 381 2.64 3.46 -22.21
N GLN A 382 3.67 4.06 -21.64
CA GLN A 382 4.67 4.84 -22.33
C GLN A 382 6.02 4.15 -22.15
N LEU A 383 6.71 3.88 -23.26
CA LEU A 383 8.10 3.42 -23.27
C LEU A 383 9.04 4.63 -23.27
N PHE A 384 10.06 4.59 -22.42
CA PHE A 384 11.08 5.61 -22.28
C PHE A 384 12.46 4.98 -22.50
N VAL A 385 13.25 5.57 -23.41
CA VAL A 385 14.65 5.20 -23.67
C VAL A 385 15.55 6.25 -23.07
N LEU A 386 16.34 5.85 -22.08
CA LEU A 386 17.12 6.74 -21.22
C LEU A 386 18.60 6.46 -21.34
N LYS A 387 19.42 7.51 -21.24
CA LYS A 387 20.87 7.43 -21.10
C LYS A 387 21.29 7.91 -19.73
N LYS A 388 22.11 7.13 -19.02
CA LYS A 388 22.70 7.55 -17.75
C LYS A 388 23.67 8.70 -18.00
N LYS A 389 23.46 9.84 -17.32
CA LYS A 389 24.44 10.93 -17.30
C LYS A 389 25.67 10.46 -16.53
N GLY A 390 26.85 10.76 -17.09
CA GLY A 390 28.16 10.35 -16.58
C GLY A 390 28.46 10.88 -15.18
#